data_AF-A0A318JBR7-F1
#
_entry.id   AF-A0A318JBR7-F1
#
_cell.length_a   1.000
_cell.length_b   1.000
_cell.length_c   1.000
_cell.angle_alpha   90.00
_cell.angle_beta   90.00
_cell.angle_gamma   90.00
#
_symmetry.space_group_name_H-M   'P 1'
#
loop_
_entity.id
_entity.type
_entity.pdbx_description
1 polymer ?
#
loop_
_entity_poly.entity_id
_entity_poly.type
_entity_poly.pdbx_seq_one_letter_code
_entity_poly.pdbx_strand_id
1 'polypeptide(L)'
;MTIAKPLRLSIALCSVPRHPAVLHQEQEEKIMMDTGKHQLEQLFAQLGLDNDVTAIKVFLARHWLEPGQALADAPFWSAAQAEFLRQALACDAEWAEAVDELAALLSQK
;
A
#
# COMPACT_ATOMS: atom_id res chain seq x y z
N MET A 1 -4.64 22.45 19.39
CA MET A 1 -5.32 22.83 18.14
C MET A 1 -4.46 22.31 17.01
N THR A 2 -4.83 21.14 16.49
CA THR A 2 -4.02 20.28 15.60
C THR A 2 -3.72 20.97 14.29
N ILE A 3 -2.44 21.16 14.02
CA ILE A 3 -1.93 21.76 12.79
C ILE A 3 -1.92 20.66 11.74
N ALA A 4 -2.86 20.74 10.81
CA ALA A 4 -2.90 19.92 9.61
C ALA A 4 -1.60 20.14 8.82
N LYS A 5 -0.78 19.09 8.75
CA LYS A 5 0.48 19.08 8.01
C LYS A 5 0.16 18.91 6.52
N PRO A 6 0.54 19.84 5.64
CA PRO A 6 0.22 19.72 4.22
C PRO A 6 1.10 18.61 3.62
N LEU A 7 0.47 17.51 3.20
CA LEU A 7 1.09 16.54 2.30
C LEU A 7 1.34 17.23 0.95
N ARG A 8 2.54 17.80 0.81
CA ARG A 8 3.16 18.07 -0.48
C ARG A 8 3.47 16.72 -1.11
N LEU A 9 2.50 16.21 -1.84
CA LEU A 9 2.60 15.08 -2.76
C LEU A 9 3.58 15.49 -3.88
N SER A 10 4.88 15.32 -3.61
CA SER A 10 5.93 15.43 -4.62
C SER A 10 5.85 14.19 -5.50
N ILE A 11 4.87 14.18 -6.41
CA ILE A 11 4.90 13.36 -7.63
C ILE A 11 6.03 13.96 -8.48
N ALA A 12 7.26 13.58 -8.14
CA ALA A 12 8.44 13.93 -8.90
C ALA A 12 8.44 13.08 -10.16
N LEU A 13 7.99 13.70 -11.25
CA LEU A 13 8.57 13.62 -12.60
C LEU A 13 9.67 12.54 -12.74
N CYS A 14 9.32 11.36 -13.25
CA CYS A 14 10.30 10.34 -13.63
C CYS A 14 11.14 10.84 -14.81
N SER A 15 12.37 11.21 -14.50
CA SER A 15 13.50 11.19 -15.43
C SER A 15 14.61 10.39 -14.77
N VAL A 16 15.21 9.49 -15.56
CA VAL A 16 16.52 8.81 -15.39
C VAL A 16 16.44 7.30 -15.06
N PRO A 17 17.29 6.49 -15.74
CA PRO A 17 16.99 5.14 -16.17
C PRO A 17 17.56 4.10 -15.20
N ARG A 18 16.99 2.89 -15.18
CA ARG A 18 17.48 1.80 -14.33
C ARG A 18 17.94 0.60 -15.16
N HIS A 19 19.26 0.42 -15.19
CA HIS A 19 20.00 -0.86 -15.31
C HIS A 19 21.48 -0.57 -14.95
N PRO A 20 22.31 -1.57 -14.60
CA PRO A 20 22.12 -2.78 -13.78
C PRO A 20 23.19 -2.86 -12.64
N ALA A 21 23.17 -3.97 -11.86
CA ALA A 21 24.26 -4.54 -11.05
C ALA A 21 24.29 -4.32 -9.51
N VAL A 22 23.72 -5.31 -8.81
CA VAL A 22 24.29 -6.11 -7.70
C VAL A 22 24.95 -5.39 -6.52
N LEU A 23 24.30 -5.47 -5.35
CA LEU A 23 24.97 -5.73 -4.06
C LEU A 23 23.96 -6.18 -2.97
N HIS A 24 24.31 -7.29 -2.31
CA HIS A 24 23.67 -7.90 -1.13
C HIS A 24 22.46 -8.84 -1.32
N GLN A 25 22.69 -9.95 -2.02
CA GLN A 25 21.86 -11.15 -1.87
C GLN A 25 22.48 -12.12 -0.85
N GLU A 26 22.19 -11.91 0.43
CA GLU A 26 22.20 -12.99 1.43
C GLU A 26 21.17 -12.74 2.56
N GLN A 27 20.22 -11.82 2.34
CA GLN A 27 19.11 -11.52 3.24
C GLN A 27 17.77 -11.60 2.49
N GLU A 28 17.59 -12.60 1.61
CA GLU A 28 16.36 -12.70 0.80
C GLU A 28 15.42 -13.85 1.22
N GLU A 29 15.82 -14.74 2.15
CA GLU A 29 15.00 -15.91 2.51
C GLU A 29 14.25 -15.80 3.86
N LYS A 30 14.43 -14.70 4.62
CA LYS A 30 13.63 -14.39 5.82
C LYS A 30 12.80 -13.10 5.64
N ILE A 31 12.44 -12.80 4.41
CA ILE A 31 11.74 -11.55 4.04
C ILE A 31 10.34 -11.87 3.49
N MET A 32 10.00 -13.13 3.24
CA MET A 32 8.71 -13.50 2.64
C MET A 32 7.49 -13.52 3.58
N MET A 33 7.61 -13.12 4.86
CA MET A 33 6.47 -13.04 5.80
C MET A 33 6.48 -11.82 6.73
N ASP A 34 7.57 -11.05 6.73
CA ASP A 34 7.74 -9.85 7.56
C ASP A 34 7.66 -8.58 6.71
N THR A 35 8.16 -8.64 5.48
CA THR A 35 8.21 -7.50 4.57
C THR A 35 6.86 -7.10 4.02
N GLY A 36 5.96 -8.06 3.69
CA GLY A 36 4.60 -7.73 3.29
C GLY A 36 3.84 -6.95 4.37
N LYS A 37 3.99 -7.38 5.64
CA LYS A 37 3.44 -6.64 6.79
C LYS A 37 4.00 -5.23 6.87
N HIS A 38 5.32 -5.09 6.83
CA HIS A 38 5.94 -3.77 6.84
C HIS A 38 5.50 -2.87 5.68
N GLN A 39 5.29 -3.42 4.48
CA GLN A 39 4.74 -2.68 3.36
C GLN A 39 3.28 -2.24 3.60
N LEU A 40 2.43 -3.10 4.18
CA LEU A 40 1.07 -2.70 4.57
C LEU A 40 1.08 -1.64 5.67
N GLU A 41 1.95 -1.74 6.67
CA GLU A 41 2.07 -0.73 7.72
C GLU A 41 2.42 0.64 7.12
N GLN A 42 3.39 0.68 6.20
CA GLN A 42 3.75 1.91 5.51
C GLN A 42 2.60 2.43 4.62
N LEU A 43 1.88 1.54 3.92
CA LEU A 43 0.71 1.91 3.10
C LEU A 43 -0.41 2.53 3.96
N PHE A 44 -0.73 1.92 5.10
CA PHE A 44 -1.73 2.43 6.04
C PHE A 44 -1.31 3.79 6.61
N ALA A 45 -0.02 3.96 6.93
CA ALA A 45 0.52 5.25 7.35
C ALA A 45 0.32 6.34 6.28
N GLN A 46 0.54 6.00 5.01
CA GLN A 46 0.39 6.91 3.88
C GLN A 46 -1.09 7.27 3.61
N LEU A 47 -2.00 6.34 3.87
CA LEU A 47 -3.46 6.54 3.82
C LEU A 47 -4.01 7.29 5.04
N GLY A 48 -3.19 7.49 6.08
CA GLY A 48 -3.58 8.13 7.34
C GLY A 48 -4.39 7.24 8.27
N LEU A 49 -4.23 5.91 8.15
CA LEU A 49 -4.85 4.90 9.01
C LEU A 49 -3.86 4.42 10.08
N ASP A 50 -4.39 3.77 11.12
CA ASP A 50 -3.58 3.05 12.10
C ASP A 50 -2.77 1.96 11.41
N ASN A 51 -1.45 2.08 11.48
CA ASN A 51 -0.50 1.17 10.85
C ASN A 51 -0.02 0.07 11.80
N ASP A 52 -0.62 -0.09 12.97
CA ASP A 52 -0.30 -1.20 13.87
C ASP A 52 -0.76 -2.53 13.27
N VAL A 53 0.07 -3.57 13.42
CA VAL A 53 -0.26 -4.95 13.01
C VAL A 53 -1.64 -5.41 13.51
N THR A 54 -2.03 -5.03 14.73
CA THR A 54 -3.34 -5.33 15.29
C THR A 54 -4.45 -4.58 14.59
N ALA A 55 -4.26 -3.30 14.29
CA ALA A 55 -5.25 -2.48 13.60
C ALA A 55 -5.49 -2.98 12.17
N ILE A 56 -4.41 -3.31 11.43
CA ILE A 56 -4.48 -3.88 10.08
C ILE A 56 -5.25 -5.20 10.10
N LYS A 57 -4.94 -6.11 11.03
CA LYS A 57 -5.68 -7.37 11.18
C LYS A 57 -7.16 -7.17 11.44
N VAL A 58 -7.50 -6.23 12.32
CA VAL A 58 -8.90 -5.90 12.64
C VAL A 58 -9.60 -5.31 11.42
N PHE A 59 -8.91 -4.47 10.64
CA PHE A 59 -9.43 -3.93 9.39
C PHE A 59 -9.73 -5.03 8.38
N LEU A 60 -8.75 -5.92 8.11
CA LEU A 60 -8.92 -7.07 7.21
C LEU A 60 -10.03 -8.04 7.68
N ALA A 61 -10.26 -8.16 8.99
CA ALA A 61 -11.35 -8.99 9.50
C ALA A 61 -12.74 -8.36 9.32
N ARG A 62 -12.80 -7.03 9.30
CA ARG A 62 -14.04 -6.23 9.24
C ARG A 62 -14.43 -5.80 7.84
N HIS A 63 -13.47 -5.66 6.94
CA HIS A 63 -13.67 -5.22 5.57
C HIS A 63 -13.30 -6.35 4.61
N TRP A 64 -14.02 -6.45 3.50
CA TRP A 64 -13.76 -7.41 2.43
C TRP A 64 -14.13 -6.75 1.10
N LEU A 65 -13.55 -7.26 0.02
CA LEU A 65 -13.90 -6.86 -1.33
C LEU A 65 -14.93 -7.83 -1.90
N GLU A 66 -15.88 -7.30 -2.67
CA GLU A 66 -16.76 -8.15 -3.48
C GLU A 66 -15.96 -8.72 -4.67
N PRO A 67 -16.35 -9.90 -5.19
CA PRO A 67 -15.66 -10.50 -6.33
C PRO A 67 -15.69 -9.57 -7.54
N GLY A 68 -14.51 -9.18 -8.04
CA GLY A 68 -14.37 -8.23 -9.15
C GLY A 68 -14.41 -6.75 -8.75
N GLN A 69 -14.57 -6.44 -7.46
CA GLN A 69 -14.46 -5.08 -6.93
C GLN A 69 -12.99 -4.67 -6.86
N ALA A 70 -12.63 -3.54 -7.48
CA ALA A 70 -11.29 -2.99 -7.34
C ALA A 70 -11.08 -2.42 -5.93
N LEU A 71 -9.88 -2.61 -5.37
CA LEU A 71 -9.56 -2.11 -4.03
C LEU A 71 -9.82 -0.61 -3.90
N ALA A 72 -9.47 0.17 -4.93
CA ALA A 72 -9.66 1.62 -4.93
C ALA A 72 -11.10 2.09 -5.15
N ASP A 73 -12.00 1.22 -5.61
CA ASP A 73 -13.44 1.52 -5.80
C ASP A 73 -14.25 1.19 -4.54
N ALA A 74 -13.61 0.59 -3.55
CA ALA A 74 -14.33 0.09 -2.40
C ALA A 74 -14.84 1.21 -1.47
N PRO A 75 -16.05 1.07 -0.90
CA PRO A 75 -16.73 2.16 -0.18
C PRO A 75 -16.11 2.49 1.18
N PHE A 76 -15.09 1.76 1.62
CA PHE A 76 -14.38 2.02 2.88
C PHE A 76 -13.33 3.14 2.76
N TRP A 77 -12.97 3.53 1.54
CA TRP A 77 -12.03 4.60 1.28
C TRP A 77 -12.72 5.94 1.10
N SER A 78 -12.09 7.00 1.60
CA SER A 78 -12.45 8.37 1.19
C SER A 78 -11.97 8.66 -0.23
N ALA A 79 -12.56 9.66 -0.90
CA ALA A 79 -12.19 10.03 -2.27
C ALA A 79 -10.67 10.25 -2.48
N ALA A 80 -9.98 10.84 -1.50
CA ALA A 80 -8.53 11.05 -1.55
C ALA A 80 -7.72 9.75 -1.42
N GLN A 81 -8.17 8.81 -0.59
CA GLN A 81 -7.53 7.50 -0.41
C GLN A 81 -7.74 6.62 -1.65
N ALA A 82 -8.96 6.63 -2.19
CA ALA A 82 -9.29 5.96 -3.44
C ALA A 82 -8.44 6.46 -4.62
N GLU A 83 -8.22 7.77 -4.72
CA GLU A 83 -7.32 8.33 -5.75
C GLU A 83 -5.89 7.85 -5.56
N PHE A 84 -5.35 7.90 -4.33
CA PHE A 84 -4.03 7.38 -4.04
C PHE A 84 -3.90 5.90 -4.41
N LEU A 85 -4.89 5.07 -4.07
CA LEU A 85 -4.90 3.65 -4.40
C LEU A 85 -4.98 3.39 -5.90
N ARG A 86 -5.75 4.20 -6.65
CA ARG A 86 -5.76 4.15 -8.12
C ARG A 86 -4.39 4.48 -8.72
N GLN A 87 -3.70 5.47 -8.16
CA GLN A 87 -2.33 5.81 -8.56
C GLN A 87 -1.33 4.72 -8.16
N ALA A 88 -1.52 4.10 -7.00
CA ALA A 88 -0.69 3.03 -6.48
C ALA A 88 -0.87 1.71 -7.25
N LEU A 89 -2.03 1.47 -7.85
CA LEU A 89 -2.27 0.35 -8.77
C LEU A 89 -1.71 0.58 -10.17
N ALA A 90 -1.14 1.75 -10.46
CA ALA A 90 -0.48 1.99 -11.74
C ALA A 90 0.77 1.09 -11.86
N CYS A 91 1.05 0.63 -13.08
CA CYS A 91 2.09 -0.38 -13.37
C CYS A 91 3.52 -0.01 -12.92
N ASP A 92 3.79 1.27 -12.64
CA ASP A 92 5.10 1.81 -12.21
C ASP A 92 5.07 2.44 -10.81
N ALA A 93 4.02 2.19 -10.03
CA ALA A 93 3.89 2.78 -8.71
C ALA A 93 4.69 1.99 -7.66
N GLU A 94 5.40 2.73 -6.80
CA GLU A 94 6.16 2.18 -5.65
C GLU A 94 5.28 1.34 -4.72
N TRP A 95 3.97 1.63 -4.68
CA TRP A 95 3.00 0.99 -3.80
C TRP A 95 2.23 -0.15 -4.47
N ALA A 96 2.52 -0.50 -5.72
CA ALA A 96 1.77 -1.51 -6.47
C ALA A 96 1.76 -2.88 -5.75
N GLU A 97 2.92 -3.32 -5.24
CA GLU A 97 3.03 -4.59 -4.51
C GLU A 97 2.25 -4.57 -3.19
N ALA A 98 2.39 -3.51 -2.39
CA ALA A 98 1.67 -3.35 -1.12
C ALA A 98 0.14 -3.29 -1.31
N VAL A 99 -0.32 -2.63 -2.37
CA VAL A 99 -1.74 -2.48 -2.69
C VAL A 99 -2.33 -3.77 -3.28
N ASP A 100 -1.56 -4.50 -4.09
CA ASP A 100 -1.94 -5.84 -4.57
C ASP A 100 -2.06 -6.84 -3.41
N GLU A 101 -1.10 -6.85 -2.48
CA GLU A 101 -1.14 -7.70 -1.29
C GLU A 101 -2.38 -7.39 -0.42
N LEU A 102 -2.67 -6.10 -0.19
CA LEU A 102 -3.87 -5.68 0.53
C LEU A 102 -5.16 -6.13 -0.17
N ALA A 103 -5.22 -6.01 -1.50
CA ALA A 103 -6.36 -6.45 -2.30
C ALA A 103 -6.56 -7.96 -2.23
N ALA A 104 -5.48 -8.74 -2.31
CA ALA A 104 -5.50 -10.19 -2.20
C ALA A 104 -5.96 -10.65 -0.81
N LEU A 105 -5.52 -9.98 0.26
CA LEU A 105 -5.95 -10.26 1.63
C LEU A 105 -7.44 -9.97 1.86
N LEU A 106 -7.96 -8.89 1.27
CA LEU A 106 -9.37 -8.52 1.37
C LEU A 106 -10.29 -9.36 0.47
N SER A 107 -9.76 -9.96 -0.59
CA SER A 107 -10.51 -10.79 -1.55
C SER A 107 -10.53 -12.28 -1.18
N GLN A 108 -9.70 -12.73 -0.24
CA GLN A 108 -9.56 -14.15 0.12
C GLN A 108 -10.73 -14.74 0.94
N LYS A 109 -11.85 -14.03 1.12
CA LYS A 109 -12.96 -14.42 2.00
C LYS A 109 -14.21 -14.88 1.26
#